data_AF-A0AA88EE72-F1
#
_entry.id   AF-A0AA88EE72-F1
#
_cell.length_a   1.000
_cell.length_b   1.000
_cell.length_c   1.000
_cell.angle_alpha   90.00
_cell.angle_beta   90.00
_cell.angle_gamma   90.00
#
_symmetry.space_group_name_H-M   'P 1'
#
loop_
_entity.id
_entity.type
_entity.pdbx_description
1 polymer ?
#
loop_
_entity_poly.entity_id
_entity_poly.type
_entity_poly.pdbx_seq_one_letter_code
_entity_poly.pdbx_strand_id
1 'polypeptide(L)'
;MEDELKDKFFGGETVGLVDIAGNFIAHWFPALQEFMGLEILTEEKFPKICQWSRDFVNHSVVKETLPPRGKLIAFFRTCLENGTSSTY
;
A
#
# COMPACT_ATOMS: atom_id res chain seq x y z
N MET A 1 -9.32 12.37 -2.92
CA MET A 1 -7.94 11.85 -2.78
C MET A 1 -7.29 11.73 -4.14
N GLU A 2 -7.89 11.02 -5.11
CA GLU A 2 -7.34 10.98 -6.48
C GLU A 2 -7.19 12.35 -7.16
N ASP A 3 -8.08 13.28 -6.85
CA ASP A 3 -8.05 14.65 -7.39
C ASP A 3 -6.94 15.53 -6.80
N GLU A 4 -6.33 15.10 -5.69
CA GLU A 4 -5.19 15.78 -5.05
C GLU A 4 -3.84 15.31 -5.64
N LEU A 5 -3.85 14.32 -6.53
CA LEU A 5 -2.66 13.87 -7.24
C LEU A 5 -2.29 14.94 -8.27
N LYS A 6 -1.19 15.66 -8.01
CA LYS A 6 -0.78 16.81 -8.85
C LYS A 6 -0.12 16.38 -10.15
N ASP A 7 0.68 15.31 -10.11
CA ASP A 7 1.35 14.70 -11.26
C ASP A 7 1.58 13.21 -10.93
N LYS A 8 2.78 12.67 -11.18
CA LYS A 8 3.21 11.31 -10.82
C LYS A 8 3.08 11.01 -9.33
N PHE A 9 3.26 12.02 -8.47
CA PHE A 9 3.15 11.94 -7.02
C PHE A 9 2.17 12.99 -6.48
N PHE A 10 1.69 12.82 -5.25
CA PHE A 10 0.93 13.85 -4.55
C PHE A 10 1.78 15.11 -4.32
N GLY A 11 3.09 14.95 -4.16
CA GLY A 11 4.08 16.03 -4.18
C GLY A 11 4.30 16.71 -5.54
N GLY A 12 3.74 16.20 -6.63
CA GLY A 12 4.02 16.62 -8.01
C GLY A 12 5.10 15.76 -8.66
N GLU A 13 6.21 16.37 -9.07
CA GLU A 13 7.33 15.67 -9.75
C GLU A 13 8.18 14.79 -8.82
N THR A 14 8.12 15.05 -7.50
CA THR A 14 8.92 14.34 -6.49
C THR A 14 8.05 13.78 -5.38
N VAL A 15 8.57 12.74 -4.69
CA VAL A 15 7.91 12.12 -3.54
C VAL A 15 7.74 13.14 -2.42
N GLY A 16 6.49 13.47 -2.08
CA GLY A 16 6.13 14.38 -1.00
C GLY A 16 5.67 13.67 0.28
N LEU A 17 5.27 14.46 1.29
CA LEU A 17 4.82 13.93 2.58
C LEU A 17 3.62 12.99 2.46
N VAL A 18 2.65 13.35 1.60
CA VAL A 18 1.46 12.54 1.37
C VAL A 18 1.83 11.20 0.73
N ASP A 19 2.84 11.18 -0.13
CA ASP A 19 3.33 9.95 -0.74
C ASP A 19 3.96 9.01 0.32
N ILE A 20 4.76 9.57 1.23
CA ILE A 20 5.39 8.82 2.34
C ILE A 20 4.31 8.28 3.30
N ALA A 21 3.35 9.12 3.70
CA ALA A 21 2.22 8.68 4.52
C ALA A 21 1.37 7.62 3.80
N GLY A 22 1.25 7.75 2.47
CA GLY A 22 0.55 6.84 1.60
C GLY A 22 1.24 5.49 1.40
N ASN A 23 2.47 5.25 1.89
CA ASN A 23 3.16 3.96 1.71
C ASN A 23 2.29 2.76 2.15
N PHE A 24 1.47 2.96 3.18
CA PHE A 24 0.53 1.94 3.64
C PHE A 24 -0.47 1.54 2.55
N ILE A 25 -1.05 2.53 1.84
CA ILE A 25 -1.98 2.31 0.73
C ILE A 25 -1.24 1.71 -0.47
N ALA A 26 -0.03 2.17 -0.77
CA ALA A 26 0.72 1.71 -1.93
C ALA A 26 1.22 0.26 -1.78
N HIS A 27 1.73 -0.12 -0.61
CA HIS A 27 2.45 -1.39 -0.43
C HIS A 27 1.74 -2.39 0.49
N TRP A 28 1.18 -1.94 1.61
CA TRP A 28 0.59 -2.84 2.62
C TRP A 28 -0.84 -3.24 2.24
N PHE A 29 -1.62 -2.29 1.73
CA PHE A 29 -3.03 -2.50 1.41
C PHE A 29 -3.26 -3.56 0.32
N PRO A 30 -2.48 -3.62 -0.79
CA PRO A 30 -2.64 -4.68 -1.78
C PRO A 30 -2.33 -6.08 -1.23
N ALA A 31 -1.40 -6.20 -0.27
CA ALA A 31 -1.08 -7.47 0.38
C ALA A 31 -2.19 -7.89 1.37
N LEU A 32 -2.79 -6.92 2.06
CA LEU A 32 -3.94 -7.15 2.94
C LEU A 32 -5.19 -7.58 2.15
N GLN A 33 -5.43 -6.95 1.00
CA GLN A 33 -6.49 -7.34 0.07
C GLN A 33 -6.33 -8.77 -0.43
N GLU A 34 -5.12 -9.16 -0.85
CA GLU A 34 -4.81 -10.54 -1.24
C GLU A 34 -5.06 -11.51 -0.08
N PHE A 35 -4.62 -11.16 1.14
CA PHE A 35 -4.82 -11.97 2.33
C PHE A 35 -6.32 -12.13 2.68
N MET A 36 -7.12 -11.09 2.57
CA MET A 36 -8.55 -11.11 2.89
C MET A 36 -9.44 -11.54 1.71
N GLY A 37 -8.90 -11.69 0.50
CA GLY A 37 -9.66 -11.95 -0.72
C GLY A 37 -10.58 -10.78 -1.12
N LEU A 38 -10.16 -9.53 -0.88
CA LEU A 38 -10.95 -8.33 -1.14
C LEU A 38 -10.43 -7.52 -2.33
N GLU A 39 -11.34 -6.98 -3.14
CA GLU A 39 -11.03 -6.08 -4.27
C GLU A 39 -11.59 -4.67 -4.02
N ILE A 40 -10.88 -3.90 -3.20
CA ILE A 40 -11.23 -2.53 -2.80
C ILE A 40 -10.47 -1.52 -3.66
N LEU A 41 -9.13 -1.61 -3.68
CA LEU A 41 -8.30 -0.78 -4.54
C LEU A 41 -8.19 -1.44 -5.92
N THR A 42 -9.06 -1.06 -6.83
CA THR A 42 -9.06 -1.56 -8.21
C THR A 42 -8.79 -0.42 -9.19
N GLU A 43 -8.17 -0.74 -10.32
CA GLU A 43 -7.84 0.24 -11.37
C GLU A 43 -9.10 0.85 -12.01
N GLU A 44 -10.24 0.15 -11.96
CA GLU A 44 -11.53 0.67 -12.40
C GLU A 44 -12.09 1.76 -11.46
N LYS A 45 -11.89 1.62 -10.15
CA LYS A 45 -12.44 2.55 -9.15
C LYS A 45 -11.47 3.68 -8.84
N PHE A 46 -10.18 3.38 -8.83
CA PHE A 46 -9.12 4.30 -8.43
C PHE A 46 -7.91 4.21 -9.38
N PRO A 47 -8.07 4.56 -10.67
CA PRO A 47 -7.01 4.41 -11.66
C PRO A 47 -5.77 5.25 -11.31
N LYS A 48 -5.95 6.46 -10.79
CA LYS A 48 -4.83 7.37 -10.47
C LYS A 48 -4.06 6.86 -9.26
N ILE A 49 -4.73 6.39 -8.21
CA ILE A 49 -4.05 5.82 -7.03
C ILE A 49 -3.38 4.49 -7.38
N CYS A 50 -3.99 3.65 -8.22
CA CYS A 50 -3.35 2.42 -8.68
C CYS A 50 -2.06 2.72 -9.46
N GLN A 51 -2.08 3.73 -10.33
CA GLN A 51 -0.88 4.15 -11.04
C GLN A 51 0.17 4.75 -10.12
N TRP A 52 -0.22 5.69 -9.27
CA TRP A 52 0.65 6.29 -8.26
C TRP A 52 1.29 5.23 -7.35
N SER A 53 0.52 4.24 -6.89
CA SER A 53 1.01 3.14 -6.06
C SER A 53 2.14 2.40 -6.76
N ARG A 54 1.94 2.02 -8.03
CA ARG A 54 2.97 1.35 -8.85
C ARG A 54 4.22 2.21 -9.03
N ASP A 55 4.04 3.50 -9.26
CA ASP A 55 5.15 4.44 -9.41
C ASP A 55 5.92 4.65 -8.11
N PHE A 56 5.20 4.70 -6.98
CA PHE A 56 5.77 4.85 -5.65
C PHE A 56 6.55 3.63 -5.20
N VAL A 57 6.00 2.41 -5.33
CA VAL A 57 6.74 1.18 -4.95
C VAL A 57 7.96 0.91 -5.84
N ASN A 58 7.96 1.42 -7.09
CA ASN A 58 9.11 1.30 -7.99
C ASN A 58 10.16 2.40 -7.79
N HIS A 59 9.87 3.44 -7.00
CA HIS A 59 10.84 4.48 -6.69
C HIS A 59 12.03 3.87 -5.93
N SER A 60 13.26 4.15 -6.37
CA SER A 60 14.48 3.44 -5.94
C SER A 60 14.64 3.38 -4.41
N VAL A 61 14.43 4.51 -3.74
CA VAL A 61 14.52 4.63 -2.27
C VAL A 61 13.42 3.82 -1.56
N VAL A 62 12.22 3.80 -2.13
CA VAL A 62 11.07 3.10 -1.55
C VAL A 62 11.28 1.59 -1.72
N LYS A 63 11.67 1.14 -2.91
CA LYS A 63 11.92 -0.27 -3.21
C LYS A 63 12.96 -0.92 -2.28
N GLU A 64 13.99 -0.18 -1.88
CA GLU A 64 15.02 -0.67 -0.96
C GLU A 64 14.57 -0.73 0.50
N THR A 65 13.58 0.08 0.88
CA THR A 65 13.11 0.20 2.27
C THR A 65 11.89 -0.67 2.57
N LEU A 66 11.14 -1.07 1.54
CA LEU A 66 9.90 -1.81 1.72
C LEU A 66 10.14 -3.29 2.08
N PRO A 67 9.43 -3.82 3.08
CA PRO A 67 9.52 -5.23 3.42
C PRO A 67 9.00 -6.11 2.27
N PRO A 68 9.59 -7.29 2.03
CA PRO A 68 9.09 -8.23 1.04
C PRO A 68 7.63 -8.60 1.28
N ARG A 69 6.85 -8.74 0.20
CA ARG A 69 5.40 -9.04 0.26
C ARG A 69 5.06 -10.27 1.13
N GLY A 70 5.87 -11.32 1.04
CA GLY A 70 5.70 -12.53 1.87
C GLY A 70 5.84 -12.27 3.38
N LYS A 71 6.71 -11.33 3.80
CA LYS A 71 6.83 -10.95 5.22
C LYS A 71 5.61 -10.17 5.70
N LEU A 72 4.99 -9.35 4.84
CA LEU A 72 3.76 -8.64 5.17
C LEU A 72 2.57 -9.60 5.35
N ILE A 73 2.41 -10.56 4.45
CA ILE A 73 1.35 -11.58 4.58
C ILE A 73 1.53 -12.41 5.85
N ALA A 74 2.78 -12.80 6.18
CA ALA A 74 3.08 -13.49 7.43
C ALA A 74 2.77 -12.62 8.65
N PHE A 75 3.13 -11.33 8.62
CA PHE A 75 2.79 -10.38 9.68
C PHE A 75 1.27 -10.26 9.88
N PHE A 76 0.49 -10.12 8.80
CA PHE A 76 -0.97 -10.07 8.90
C PHE A 76 -1.55 -11.36 9.48
N ARG A 77 -1.03 -12.52 9.08
CA ARG A 77 -1.42 -13.81 9.66
C ARG A 77 -1.16 -13.85 11.17
N THR A 78 0.05 -13.49 11.61
CA THR A 78 0.41 -13.45 13.04
C THR A 78 -0.42 -12.43 13.82
N CYS A 79 -0.69 -11.24 13.29
CA CYS A 79 -1.54 -10.25 13.95
C CYS A 79 -2.97 -10.77 14.14
N LEU A 80 -3.52 -11.50 13.16
CA LEU A 80 -4.86 -12.08 13.25
C LEU A 80 -4.91 -13.26 14.21
N GLU A 81 -3.91 -14.16 14.16
CA GLU A 81 -3.80 -15.30 15.07
C GLU A 81 -3.65 -14.87 16.54
N ASN A 82 -2.87 -13.81 16.79
CA ASN A 82 -2.72 -13.21 18.12
C ASN A 82 -4.01 -12.49 18.57
N GLY A 83 -4.74 -11.87 17.64
CA GLY A 83 -6.07 -11.30 17.88
C GLY A 83 -7.10 -12.35 18.30
N THR A 84 -7.05 -13.55 17.70
CA THR A 84 -7.91 -14.68 18.08
C THR A 84 -7.48 -15.41 19.35
N SER A 85 -6.18 -15.38 19.68
CA SER A 85 -5.65 -16.02 20.89
C SER A 85 -5.90 -15.20 22.17
N SER A 86 -6.24 -13.90 22.06
CA SER A 86 -6.57 -13.06 23.22
C SER A 86 -8.05 -13.09 23.62
N THR A 87 -8.87 -13.96 23.00
CA THR A 87 -10.31 -14.11 23.30
C THR A 87 -10.70 -15.49 23.88
N TYR A 88 -9.74 -16.29 24.35
CA TYR A 88 -10.01 -17.53 25.08
C TYR A 88 -9.24 -17.61 26.40
#